data_AF-A0A1F7FKD5-F1
#
_entry.id   AF-A0A1F7FKD5-F1
#
_cell.length_a   1.000
_cell.length_b   1.000
_cell.length_c   1.000
_cell.angle_alpha   90.00
_cell.angle_beta   90.00
_cell.angle_gamma   90.00
#
_symmetry.space_group_name_H-M   'P 1'
#
loop_
_entity.id
_entity.type
_entity.pdbx_description
1 polymer ?
#
loop_
_entity_poly.entity_id
_entity_poly.type
_entity_poly.pdbx_seq_one_letter_code
_entity_poly.pdbx_strand_id
1 'polypeptide(L)'
;MDKPHYGVASAILGTMRLAGMMLSMGVLMVIFSCVMGRTRITPEYYPRFLYSMRIGFTFFTVVCSAGVFASLARGNVHKRE
;
A
#
# COMPACT_ATOMS: atom_id res chain seq x y z
N MET A 1 5.95 -35.94 3.95
CA MET A 1 4.81 -35.77 4.87
C MET A 1 5.32 -34.95 6.04
N ASP A 2 5.24 -33.62 5.99
CA ASP A 2 5.56 -32.76 7.15
C ASP A 2 4.44 -31.73 7.30
N LYS A 3 3.41 -32.16 8.03
CA LYS A 3 2.12 -31.48 8.20
C LYS A 3 1.97 -30.60 9.47
N PRO A 4 3.02 -30.09 10.16
CA PRO A 4 2.83 -29.05 11.19
C PRO A 4 3.03 -27.61 10.68
N HIS A 5 3.86 -27.39 9.65
CA HIS A 5 4.22 -26.02 9.21
C HIS A 5 3.22 -25.40 8.22
N TYR A 6 2.32 -26.17 7.63
CA TYR A 6 1.36 -25.66 6.64
C TYR A 6 0.29 -24.75 7.26
N GLY A 7 -0.09 -25.01 8.51
CA GLY A 7 -0.98 -24.14 9.29
C GLY A 7 -0.33 -22.79 9.60
N VAL A 8 0.94 -22.82 10.01
CA VAL A 8 1.74 -21.61 10.25
C VAL A 8 1.99 -20.85 8.94
N ALA A 9 2.31 -21.54 7.85
CA ALA A 9 2.47 -20.93 6.53
C ALA A 9 1.17 -20.25 6.05
N SER A 10 0.02 -20.89 6.23
CA SER A 10 -1.29 -20.32 5.90
C SER A 10 -1.63 -19.10 6.76
N ALA A 11 -1.28 -19.14 8.06
CA ALA A 11 -1.46 -18.00 8.96
C ALA A 11 -0.56 -16.82 8.56
N ILE A 12 0.70 -17.06 8.22
CA ILE A 12 1.63 -16.03 7.73
C ILE A 12 1.13 -15.43 6.41
N LEU A 13 0.64 -16.25 5.47
CA LEU A 13 0.04 -15.81 4.21
C LEU A 13 -1.19 -14.93 4.43
N GLY A 14 -2.09 -15.33 5.33
CA GLY A 14 -3.24 -14.52 5.72
C GLY A 14 -2.83 -13.18 6.33
N THR A 15 -1.80 -13.20 7.18
CA THR A 15 -1.26 -11.99 7.81
C THR A 15 -0.63 -11.05 6.79
N MET A 16 0.12 -11.57 5.81
CA MET A 16 0.68 -10.76 4.72
C MET A 16 -0.40 -10.07 3.88
N ARG A 17 -1.52 -10.75 3.61
CA ARG A 17 -2.66 -10.14 2.89
C ARG A 17 -3.29 -9.00 3.69
N LEU A 18 -3.56 -9.23 4.97
CA LEU A 18 -4.13 -8.23 5.87
C LEU A 18 -3.18 -7.05 6.07
N ALA A 19 -1.89 -7.31 6.24
CA ALA A 19 -0.86 -6.29 6.36
C ALA A 19 -0.77 -5.41 5.10
N GLY A 20 -0.85 -6.01 3.91
CA GLY A 20 -0.89 -5.27 2.65
C GLY A 20 -2.13 -4.36 2.53
N MET A 21 -3.29 -4.86 2.94
CA MET A 21 -4.53 -4.06 2.97
C MET A 21 -4.42 -2.89 3.97
N MET A 22 -3.94 -3.15 5.19
CA MET A 22 -3.77 -2.10 6.21
C MET A 22 -2.70 -1.07 5.82
N LEU A 23 -1.60 -1.50 5.20
CA LEU A 23 -0.57 -0.60 4.70
C LEU A 23 -1.11 0.32 3.61
N SER A 24 -1.84 -0.23 2.63
CA SER A 24 -2.48 0.54 1.56
C SER A 24 -3.47 1.56 2.13
N MET A 25 -4.32 1.11 3.07
CA MET A 25 -5.29 1.96 3.75
C MET A 25 -4.62 3.10 4.53
N GLY A 26 -3.54 2.81 5.27
CA GLY A 26 -2.79 3.81 6.03
C GLY A 26 -2.10 4.84 5.15
N VAL A 27 -1.48 4.41 4.06
CA VAL A 27 -0.85 5.31 3.08
C VAL A 27 -1.90 6.23 2.45
N LEU A 28 -3.04 5.68 2.02
CA LEU A 28 -4.15 6.48 1.51
C LEU A 28 -4.61 7.50 2.55
N MET A 29 -4.75 7.11 3.81
CA MET A 29 -5.19 7.97 4.90
C MET A 29 -4.21 9.13 5.17
N VAL A 30 -2.90 8.87 5.13
CA VAL A 30 -1.86 9.90 5.27
C VAL A 30 -1.90 10.87 4.10
N ILE A 31 -2.02 10.38 2.86
CA ILE A 31 -2.15 11.22 1.66
C ILE A 31 -3.42 12.07 1.76
N PHE A 32 -4.56 11.47 2.10
CA PHE A 32 -5.82 12.21 2.25
C PHE A 32 -5.73 13.27 3.34
N SER A 33 -5.11 12.95 4.49
CA SER A 33 -4.90 13.89 5.58
C SER A 33 -3.96 15.04 5.19
N CYS A 34 -2.87 14.74 4.48
CA CYS A 34 -1.89 15.73 4.03
C CYS A 34 -2.46 16.64 2.92
N VAL A 35 -3.27 16.09 2.03
CA VAL A 35 -3.82 16.80 0.86
C VAL A 35 -5.12 17.53 1.16
N MET A 36 -6.00 16.94 1.98
CA MET A 36 -7.31 17.49 2.32
C MET A 36 -7.32 18.29 3.62
N GLY A 37 -6.15 18.41 4.28
CA GLY A 37 -5.94 19.12 5.53
C GLY A 37 -6.82 20.34 5.71
N ARG A 38 -7.85 20.22 6.56
CA ARG A 38 -8.71 21.29 7.09
C ARG A 38 -9.46 22.18 6.08
N THR A 39 -9.75 21.70 4.87
CA THR A 39 -10.64 22.45 3.95
C THR A 39 -11.98 21.74 3.79
N ARG A 40 -13.06 22.38 4.23
CA ARG A 40 -14.44 21.93 4.02
C ARG A 40 -14.67 21.68 2.53
N ILE A 41 -15.42 20.62 2.21
CA ILE A 41 -15.87 20.30 0.85
C ILE A 41 -16.84 21.42 0.41
N THR A 42 -16.31 22.48 -0.21
CA THR A 42 -17.09 23.52 -0.90
C THR A 42 -17.00 23.30 -2.42
N PRO A 43 -18.12 23.41 -3.16
CA PRO A 43 -18.22 22.99 -4.57
C PRO A 43 -17.37 23.78 -5.57
N GLU A 44 -16.76 24.90 -5.17
CA GLU A 44 -15.85 25.69 -6.05
C GLU A 44 -14.47 25.03 -6.28
N TYR A 45 -14.09 24.01 -5.51
CA TYR A 45 -12.75 23.40 -5.58
C TYR A 45 -12.69 22.08 -6.38
N TYR A 46 -13.71 21.74 -7.17
CA TYR A 46 -13.69 20.59 -8.10
C TYR A 46 -12.39 20.45 -8.94
N PRO A 47 -11.82 21.53 -9.53
CA PRO A 47 -10.57 21.41 -10.27
C PRO A 47 -9.35 21.13 -9.36
N ARG A 48 -9.33 21.68 -8.13
CA ARG A 48 -8.28 21.38 -7.13
C ARG A 48 -8.38 19.97 -6.57
N PHE A 49 -9.59 19.43 -6.47
CA PHE A 49 -9.83 18.06 -6.06
C PHE A 49 -9.27 17.07 -7.08
N LEU A 50 -9.51 17.28 -8.38
CA LEU A 50 -8.93 16.46 -9.45
C LEU A 50 -7.39 16.53 -9.46
N TYR A 51 -6.81 17.71 -9.24
CA TYR A 51 -5.36 17.87 -9.14
C TYR A 51 -4.76 17.11 -7.94
N SER A 52 -5.42 17.19 -6.79
CA SER A 52 -5.09 16.44 -5.59
C SER A 52 -5.20 14.92 -5.78
N MET A 53 -6.25 14.46 -6.46
CA MET A 53 -6.46 13.05 -6.77
C MET A 53 -5.37 12.52 -7.69
N ARG A 54 -4.92 13.31 -8.68
CA ARG A 54 -3.79 12.95 -9.54
C ARG A 54 -2.46 12.87 -8.78
N ILE A 55 -2.21 13.79 -7.85
CA ILE A 55 -1.02 13.74 -6.99
C ILE A 55 -1.06 12.50 -6.10
N GLY A 56 -2.20 12.22 -5.47
CA GLY A 56 -2.37 11.03 -4.64
C GLY A 56 -2.19 9.73 -5.42
N PHE A 57 -2.75 9.65 -6.64
CA PHE A 57 -2.56 8.50 -7.52
C PHE A 57 -1.10 8.33 -7.92
N THR A 58 -0.42 9.41 -8.31
CA THR A 58 1.00 9.38 -8.70
C THR A 58 1.88 8.95 -7.53
N PHE A 59 1.65 9.49 -6.34
CA PHE A 59 2.40 9.11 -5.14
C PHE A 59 2.17 7.64 -4.79
N PHE A 60 0.91 7.17 -4.83
CA PHE A 60 0.59 5.77 -4.58
C PHE A 60 1.21 4.86 -5.63
N THR A 61 1.23 5.25 -6.91
CA THR A 61 1.94 4.52 -7.97
C THR A 61 3.44 4.43 -7.65
N VAL A 62 4.11 5.52 -7.29
CA VAL A 62 5.54 5.53 -6.96
C VAL A 62 5.84 4.64 -5.75
N VAL A 63 5.08 4.78 -4.66
CA VAL A 63 5.23 3.96 -3.46
C VAL A 63 4.96 2.49 -3.74
N CYS A 64 3.91 2.19 -4.52
CA CYS A 64 3.55 0.81 -4.86
C CYS A 64 4.62 0.19 -5.76
N SER A 65 5.09 0.90 -6.78
CA SER A 65 6.21 0.47 -7.63
C SER A 65 7.47 0.27 -6.79
N ALA A 66 7.85 1.21 -5.93
CA ALA A 66 9.00 1.07 -5.04
C ALA A 66 8.86 -0.13 -4.09
N GLY A 67 7.66 -0.36 -3.54
CA GLY A 67 7.34 -1.51 -2.70
C GLY A 67 7.45 -2.83 -3.47
N VAL A 68 6.99 -2.88 -4.72
CA VAL A 68 7.15 -4.04 -5.61
C VAL A 68 8.62 -4.27 -5.95
N PHE A 69 9.39 -3.23 -6.29
CA PHE A 69 10.82 -3.33 -6.54
C PHE A 69 11.58 -3.80 -5.30
N ALA A 70 11.27 -3.27 -4.11
CA ALA A 70 11.84 -3.73 -2.86
C ALA A 70 11.45 -5.19 -2.55
N SER A 71 10.20 -5.58 -2.82
CA SER A 71 9.72 -6.96 -2.68
C SER A 71 10.45 -7.91 -3.64
N LEU A 72 10.66 -7.51 -4.90
CA LEU A 72 11.41 -8.29 -5.90
C LEU A 72 12.90 -8.38 -5.57
N ALA A 73 13.52 -7.27 -5.15
CA ALA A 73 14.93 -7.23 -4.76
C ALA A 73 15.18 -8.12 -3.53
N ARG A 74 14.23 -8.17 -2.59
CA ARG A 74 14.31 -9.04 -1.43
C ARG A 74 13.92 -10.50 -1.73
N GLY A 75 13.06 -10.74 -2.73
CA GLY A 75 12.66 -12.07 -3.19
C GLY A 75 13.78 -12.86 -3.90
N ASN A 76 14.79 -12.18 -4.45
CA ASN A 76 15.94 -12.84 -5.08
C ASN A 76 17.05 -13.27 -4.10
N VAL A 77 16.83 -13.16 -2.78
CA VAL A 77 17.80 -13.63 -1.77
C VAL A 77 17.61 -15.12 -1.44
N HIS A 78 16.76 -15.87 -2.16
CA HIS A 78 16.55 -17.31 -1.91
C HIS A 78 16.99 -18.27 -3.04
N LYS A 79 18.03 -17.91 -3.81
CA LYS A 79 18.80 -18.93 -4.55
C LYS A 79 19.90 -19.50 -3.64
N ARG A 80 19.50 -20.40 -2.74
CA ARG A 80 20.25 -21.40 -1.92
C ARG A 80 19.34 -21.66 -0.71
N GLU A 81 18.78 -22.83 -0.47
CA GLU A 81 19.15 -24.23 -0.78
C GLU A 81 17.90 -25.06 -1.09
#